data_AF-A0A2I0B547-F1
#
_entry.id   AF-A0A2I0B547-F1
#
_cell.length_a   1.000
_cell.length_b   1.000
_cell.length_c   1.000
_cell.angle_alpha   90.00
_cell.angle_beta   90.00
_cell.angle_gamma   90.00
#
_symmetry.space_group_name_H-M   'P 1'
#
loop_
_entity.id
_entity.type
_entity.pdbx_description
1 polymer ?
#
loop_
_entity_poly.entity_id
_entity_poly.type
_entity_poly.pdbx_seq_one_letter_code
_entity_poly.pdbx_strand_id
1 'polypeptide(L)'
;MLEVVHDRLGDNAMWAVMTVVVVFEFTAGATVSKGMNRGAGTVVGGGLGSIVATLAQEIGGLGKALAIGISIFIFGAAATYMRMIPNIKNKYDYGVMIFILTLSLVAISGVRGDEIIQVASDRLTSICMGLAVCAFMSFFIFPVWAGDELHSSLASKFTSLAQSIQDCLEDYVNQTNGKKGAEERRISACLSVLSSKTNDESLANFAKWEPWHGRFGFYYPWNKYLQIGGILRELAACVISAKGRLKQKQEA
;
A
#
# COMPACT_ATOMS: atom_id res chain seq x y z
N MET A 1 7.34 36.29 -20.20
CA MET A 1 7.53 35.71 -18.85
C MET A 1 6.36 34.82 -18.45
N LEU A 2 5.10 35.25 -18.65
CA LEU A 2 3.91 34.41 -18.46
C LEU A 2 3.84 33.19 -19.39
N GLU A 3 4.26 33.27 -20.65
CA GLU A 3 4.32 32.11 -21.56
C GLU A 3 5.37 31.07 -21.13
N VAL A 4 6.58 31.49 -20.76
CA VAL A 4 7.64 30.57 -20.28
C VAL A 4 7.22 29.88 -18.98
N VAL A 5 6.49 30.59 -18.12
CA VAL A 5 5.90 30.03 -16.91
C VAL A 5 4.74 29.09 -17.28
N HIS A 6 3.90 29.40 -18.28
CA HIS A 6 2.81 28.53 -18.72
C HIS A 6 3.29 27.26 -19.44
N ASP A 7 4.30 27.33 -20.29
CA ASP A 7 4.90 26.16 -20.97
C ASP A 7 5.63 25.25 -19.99
N ARG A 8 6.49 25.82 -19.11
CA ARG A 8 7.17 25.03 -18.07
C ARG A 8 6.22 24.52 -17.01
N LEU A 9 5.14 25.24 -16.70
CA LEU A 9 4.10 24.74 -15.80
C LEU A 9 3.18 23.74 -16.50
N GLY A 10 2.93 23.82 -17.81
CA GLY A 10 1.98 22.97 -18.52
C GLY A 10 2.40 21.50 -18.49
N ASP A 11 3.63 21.22 -18.92
CA ASP A 11 4.16 19.86 -18.89
C ASP A 11 4.38 19.37 -17.46
N ASN A 12 4.97 20.20 -16.58
CA ASN A 12 5.20 19.82 -15.19
C ASN A 12 3.89 19.66 -14.39
N ALA A 13 2.83 20.40 -14.72
CA ALA A 13 1.52 20.28 -14.09
C ALA A 13 0.84 18.97 -14.47
N MET A 14 0.96 18.50 -15.71
CA MET A 14 0.45 17.19 -16.10
C MET A 14 1.07 16.08 -15.24
N TRP A 15 2.39 16.10 -15.06
CA TRP A 15 3.10 15.14 -14.22
C TRP A 15 2.79 15.29 -12.73
N ALA A 16 2.59 16.51 -12.25
CA ALA A 16 2.18 16.77 -10.88
C ALA A 16 0.76 16.23 -10.62
N VAL A 17 -0.22 16.52 -11.48
CA VAL A 17 -1.61 16.04 -11.34
C VAL A 17 -1.66 14.51 -11.45
N MET A 18 -0.94 13.90 -12.40
CA MET A 18 -0.82 12.44 -12.49
C MET A 18 -0.15 11.83 -11.26
N THR A 19 0.76 12.57 -10.60
CA THR A 19 1.34 12.14 -9.33
C THR A 19 0.32 12.19 -8.21
N VAL A 20 -0.45 13.28 -8.12
CA VAL A 20 -1.49 13.43 -7.11
C VAL A 20 -2.53 12.33 -7.23
N VAL A 21 -3.10 12.12 -8.42
CA VAL A 21 -4.15 11.11 -8.64
C VAL A 21 -3.68 9.68 -8.31
N VAL A 22 -2.41 9.37 -8.52
CA VAL A 22 -1.89 8.01 -8.31
C VAL A 22 -1.35 7.79 -6.89
N VAL A 23 -0.92 8.84 -6.19
CA VAL A 23 -0.35 8.73 -4.83
C VAL A 23 -1.39 8.97 -3.75
N PHE A 24 -2.41 9.78 -4.03
CA PHE A 24 -3.43 10.12 -3.05
C PHE A 24 -4.25 8.89 -2.67
N GLU A 25 -4.21 8.55 -1.39
CA GLU A 25 -4.97 7.47 -0.80
C GLU A 25 -5.93 8.00 0.25
N PHE A 26 -6.87 7.14 0.64
CA PHE A 26 -7.88 7.48 1.63
C PHE A 26 -7.29 7.82 3.00
N THR A 27 -6.21 7.15 3.41
CA THR A 27 -5.53 7.43 4.69
C THR A 27 -4.24 8.23 4.49
N ALA A 28 -3.90 9.07 5.47
CA ALA A 28 -2.69 9.87 5.44
C ALA A 28 -1.43 8.98 5.42
N GLY A 29 -1.39 7.94 6.26
CA GLY A 29 -0.27 6.99 6.29
C GLY A 29 -0.08 6.21 4.97
N ALA A 30 -1.17 5.83 4.30
CA ALA A 30 -1.07 5.18 2.99
C ALA A 30 -0.57 6.14 1.90
N THR A 31 -1.04 7.38 1.90
CA THR A 31 -0.60 8.43 0.96
C THR A 31 0.90 8.70 1.12
N VAL A 32 1.37 8.85 2.36
CA VAL A 32 2.81 9.08 2.65
C VAL A 32 3.64 7.87 2.26
N SER A 33 3.21 6.65 2.62
CA SER A 33 3.91 5.41 2.26
C SER A 33 4.03 5.23 0.74
N LYS A 34 2.92 5.39 -0.01
CA LYS A 34 2.94 5.33 -1.48
C LYS A 34 3.77 6.46 -2.08
N GLY A 35 3.70 7.65 -1.51
CA GLY A 35 4.46 8.81 -1.94
C GLY A 35 5.96 8.62 -1.77
N MET A 36 6.40 8.15 -0.61
CA MET A 36 7.79 7.79 -0.30
C MET A 36 8.30 6.71 -1.25
N ASN A 37 7.49 5.67 -1.50
CA ASN A 37 7.81 4.61 -2.46
C ASN A 37 7.96 5.14 -3.90
N ARG A 38 7.11 6.08 -4.32
CA ARG A 38 7.22 6.74 -5.63
C ARG A 38 8.50 7.55 -5.75
N GLY A 39 8.78 8.36 -4.73
CA GLY A 39 9.98 9.18 -4.66
C GLY A 39 11.24 8.33 -4.71
N ALA A 40 11.34 7.31 -3.85
CA ALA A 40 12.46 6.38 -3.82
C ALA A 40 12.64 5.65 -5.16
N GLY A 41 11.56 5.12 -5.74
CA GLY A 41 11.60 4.45 -7.04
C GLY A 41 12.09 5.37 -8.16
N THR A 42 11.66 6.62 -8.15
CA THR A 42 12.06 7.63 -9.15
C THR A 42 13.51 8.07 -8.98
N VAL A 43 13.97 8.30 -7.76
CA VAL A 43 15.37 8.67 -7.48
C VAL A 43 16.31 7.55 -7.92
N VAL A 44 16.02 6.31 -7.51
CA VAL A 44 16.85 5.15 -7.85
C VAL A 44 16.79 4.86 -9.35
N GLY A 45 15.60 4.93 -9.96
CA GLY A 45 15.40 4.65 -11.39
C GLY A 45 15.99 5.72 -12.28
N GLY A 46 15.82 6.99 -11.93
CA GLY A 46 16.43 8.12 -12.62
C GLY A 46 17.95 8.14 -12.49
N GLY A 47 18.48 7.85 -11.30
CA GLY A 47 19.92 7.74 -11.06
C GLY A 47 20.56 6.61 -11.88
N LEU A 48 20.03 5.39 -11.77
CA LEU A 48 20.51 4.26 -12.56
C LEU A 48 20.30 4.47 -14.06
N GLY A 49 19.17 5.05 -14.47
CA GLY A 49 18.89 5.35 -15.88
C GLY A 49 19.87 6.36 -16.45
N SER A 50 20.27 7.36 -15.65
CA SER A 50 21.29 8.33 -16.04
C SER A 50 22.66 7.67 -16.20
N ILE A 51 23.05 6.79 -15.27
CA ILE A 51 24.31 6.03 -15.36
C ILE A 51 24.34 5.14 -16.62
N VAL A 52 23.24 4.46 -16.91
CA VAL A 52 23.11 3.63 -18.12
C VAL A 52 23.19 4.47 -19.38
N ALA A 53 22.53 5.63 -19.39
CA ALA A 53 22.57 6.55 -20.52
C ALA A 53 23.99 7.10 -20.77
N THR A 54 24.73 7.48 -19.72
CA THR A 54 26.11 7.98 -19.85
C THR A 54 27.06 6.89 -20.32
N LEU A 55 26.96 5.66 -19.78
CA LEU A 55 27.79 4.53 -20.24
C LEU A 55 27.50 4.16 -21.69
N ALA A 56 26.25 4.26 -22.12
CA ALA A 56 25.88 3.98 -23.50
C ALA A 56 26.33 5.08 -24.49
N GLN A 57 26.59 6.31 -24.04
CA GLN A 57 27.13 7.37 -24.90
C GLN A 57 28.58 7.10 -25.31
N GLU A 58 29.36 6.40 -24.50
CA GLU A 58 30.71 5.97 -24.86
C GLU A 58 30.70 4.90 -25.98
N ILE A 59 29.58 4.20 -26.14
CA ILE A 59 29.40 3.16 -27.15
C ILE A 59 28.78 3.79 -28.40
N GLY A 60 29.61 4.10 -29.40
CA GLY A 60 29.16 4.72 -30.65
C GLY A 60 28.23 3.84 -31.51
N GLY A 61 27.35 4.47 -32.29
CA GLY A 61 26.56 3.83 -33.36
C GLY A 61 25.44 2.90 -32.88
N LEU A 62 25.22 1.80 -33.61
CA LEU A 62 24.19 0.79 -33.32
C LEU A 62 24.35 0.15 -31.92
N GLY A 63 25.59 0.14 -31.40
CA GLY A 63 25.92 -0.41 -30.07
C GLY A 63 25.24 0.35 -28.92
N LYS A 64 24.96 1.65 -29.08
CA LYS A 64 24.28 2.48 -28.06
C LYS A 64 22.90 1.93 -27.70
N ALA A 65 22.08 1.66 -28.72
CA ALA A 65 20.70 1.18 -28.54
C ALA A 65 20.67 -0.23 -27.96
N LEU A 66 21.59 -1.10 -28.40
CA LEU A 66 21.73 -2.47 -27.87
C LEU A 66 22.17 -2.47 -26.40
N ALA A 67 23.16 -1.65 -26.03
CA ALA A 67 23.64 -1.55 -24.65
C ALA A 67 22.54 -1.08 -23.68
N ILE A 68 21.75 -0.09 -24.08
CA ILE A 68 20.60 0.39 -23.30
C ILE A 68 19.52 -0.69 -23.18
N GLY A 69 19.19 -1.37 -24.28
CA GLY A 69 18.21 -2.46 -24.27
C GLY A 69 18.59 -3.61 -23.35
N ILE A 70 19.85 -4.05 -23.40
CA ILE A 70 20.38 -5.10 -22.52
C ILE A 70 20.35 -4.65 -21.05
N SER A 71 20.73 -3.40 -20.77
CA SER A 71 20.72 -2.85 -19.42
C SER A 71 19.31 -2.79 -18.84
N ILE A 72 18.34 -2.22 -19.57
CA ILE A 72 16.94 -2.16 -19.16
C ILE A 72 16.40 -3.57 -18.93
N PHE A 73 16.75 -4.54 -19.78
CA PHE A 73 16.34 -5.93 -19.61
C PHE A 73 16.90 -6.55 -18.33
N ILE A 74 18.19 -6.38 -18.04
CA ILE A 74 18.83 -6.95 -16.83
C ILE A 74 18.22 -6.33 -15.57
N PHE A 75 18.19 -5.00 -15.47
CA PHE A 75 17.64 -4.31 -14.31
C PHE A 75 16.13 -4.54 -14.17
N GLY A 76 15.39 -4.57 -15.29
CA GLY A 76 13.96 -4.85 -15.31
C GLY A 76 13.65 -6.29 -14.87
N ALA A 77 14.42 -7.27 -15.33
CA ALA A 77 14.29 -8.67 -14.91
C ALA A 77 14.61 -8.84 -13.42
N ALA A 78 15.71 -8.22 -12.94
CA ALA A 78 16.07 -8.24 -11.52
C ALA A 78 14.98 -7.62 -10.64
N ALA A 79 14.48 -6.43 -11.02
CA ALA A 79 13.39 -5.77 -10.32
C ALA A 79 12.10 -6.60 -10.34
N THR A 80 11.78 -7.24 -11.46
CA THR A 80 10.61 -8.14 -11.56
C THR A 80 10.75 -9.36 -10.66
N TYR A 81 11.95 -9.93 -10.56
CA TYR A 81 12.23 -11.02 -9.63
C TYR A 81 12.09 -10.58 -8.17
N MET A 82 12.57 -9.38 -7.82
CA MET A 82 12.37 -8.82 -6.48
C MET A 82 10.88 -8.68 -6.11
N ARG A 83 9.99 -8.38 -7.07
CA ARG A 83 8.53 -8.31 -6.84
C ARG A 83 7.91 -9.66 -6.48
N MET A 84 8.55 -10.78 -6.81
CA MET A 84 8.06 -12.10 -6.40
C MET A 84 8.31 -12.40 -4.92
N ILE A 85 9.20 -11.66 -4.26
CA ILE A 85 9.49 -11.83 -2.84
C ILE A 85 8.33 -11.23 -2.02
N PRO A 86 7.59 -12.02 -1.20
CA PRO A 86 6.38 -11.56 -0.53
C PRO A 86 6.56 -10.31 0.34
N ASN A 87 7.71 -10.19 1.02
CA ASN A 87 8.04 -9.02 1.84
C ASN A 87 8.18 -7.73 1.01
N ILE A 88 8.78 -7.83 -0.17
CA ILE A 88 8.96 -6.68 -1.08
C ILE A 88 7.63 -6.38 -1.76
N LYS A 89 6.92 -7.41 -2.22
CA LYS A 89 5.59 -7.27 -2.85
C LYS A 89 4.61 -6.51 -1.96
N ASN A 90 4.55 -6.83 -0.67
CA ASN A 90 3.54 -6.24 0.21
C ASN A 90 3.85 -4.77 0.58
N LYS A 91 5.12 -4.35 0.50
CA LYS A 91 5.56 -3.02 0.98
C LYS A 91 6.04 -2.08 -0.11
N TYR A 92 6.63 -2.60 -1.18
CA TYR A 92 7.41 -1.84 -2.16
C TYR A 92 7.02 -2.12 -3.62
N ASP A 93 6.01 -2.96 -3.90
CA ASP A 93 5.63 -3.32 -5.28
C ASP A 93 5.42 -2.11 -6.19
N TYR A 94 4.72 -1.10 -5.67
CA TYR A 94 4.50 0.17 -6.36
C TYR A 94 5.82 0.92 -6.64
N GLY A 95 6.72 0.99 -5.66
CA GLY A 95 8.03 1.64 -5.81
C GLY A 95 8.92 0.93 -6.85
N VAL A 96 8.90 -0.41 -6.88
CA VAL A 96 9.63 -1.21 -7.86
C VAL A 96 9.07 -1.02 -9.28
N MET A 97 7.74 -0.89 -9.42
CA MET A 97 7.12 -0.57 -10.71
C MET A 97 7.54 0.81 -11.23
N ILE A 98 7.52 1.83 -10.37
CA ILE A 98 7.98 3.18 -10.70
C ILE A 98 9.47 3.20 -11.02
N PHE A 99 10.28 2.41 -10.31
CA PHE A 99 11.70 2.22 -10.60
C PHE A 99 11.92 1.72 -12.04
N ILE A 100 11.27 0.64 -12.45
CA ILE A 100 11.40 0.08 -13.81
C ILE A 100 10.97 1.10 -14.86
N LEU A 101 9.86 1.79 -14.62
CA LEU A 101 9.31 2.80 -15.54
C LEU A 101 10.29 3.98 -15.71
N THR A 102 10.79 4.53 -14.61
CA THR A 102 11.69 5.69 -14.63
C THR A 102 13.06 5.34 -15.18
N LEU A 103 13.61 4.18 -14.84
CA LEU A 103 14.82 3.63 -15.46
C LEU A 103 14.69 3.58 -16.98
N SER A 104 13.62 2.96 -17.47
CA SER A 104 13.38 2.78 -18.91
C SER A 104 13.23 4.12 -19.62
N LEU A 105 12.46 5.04 -19.03
CA LEU A 105 12.20 6.36 -19.61
C LEU A 105 13.48 7.20 -19.68
N VAL A 106 14.27 7.26 -18.59
CA VAL A 106 15.51 8.06 -18.54
C VAL A 106 16.58 7.45 -19.46
N ALA A 107 16.74 6.13 -19.45
CA ALA A 107 17.71 5.46 -20.30
C ALA A 107 17.40 5.63 -21.80
N ILE A 108 16.12 5.56 -22.21
CA ILE A 108 15.70 5.81 -23.61
C ILE A 108 15.84 7.29 -23.98
N SER A 109 15.51 8.21 -23.07
CA SER A 109 15.62 9.65 -23.33
C SER A 109 17.06 10.08 -23.57
N GLY A 110 18.04 9.46 -22.89
CA GLY A 110 19.47 9.69 -23.16
C GLY A 110 19.96 9.26 -24.56
N VAL A 111 19.14 8.52 -25.31
CA VAL A 111 19.42 8.25 -26.73
C VAL A 111 19.19 9.49 -27.61
N ARG A 112 18.17 10.29 -27.29
CA ARG A 112 17.66 11.38 -28.14
C ARG A 112 18.46 12.69 -28.06
N GLY A 113 19.49 12.75 -27.22
CA GLY A 113 20.40 13.91 -27.18
C GLY A 113 19.86 15.09 -26.37
N ASP A 114 18.69 14.98 -25.75
CA ASP A 114 18.24 15.92 -24.74
C ASP A 114 19.18 15.83 -23.52
N GLU A 115 19.47 16.96 -22.87
CA GLU A 115 20.28 16.99 -21.66
C GLU A 115 19.68 16.07 -20.60
N ILE A 116 20.27 14.88 -20.44
CA ILE A 116 19.81 13.78 -19.57
C ILE A 116 19.49 14.29 -18.16
N ILE A 117 20.30 15.25 -17.69
CA ILE A 117 20.20 15.88 -16.38
C ILE A 117 18.98 16.81 -16.28
N GLN A 118 18.66 17.58 -17.32
CA GLN A 118 17.51 18.49 -17.30
C GLN A 118 16.19 17.71 -17.30
N VAL A 119 16.06 16.71 -18.18
CA VAL A 119 14.84 15.89 -18.26
C VAL A 119 14.60 15.11 -16.96
N ALA A 120 15.65 14.54 -16.35
CA ALA A 120 15.53 13.83 -15.08
C ALA A 120 15.18 14.78 -13.91
N SER A 121 15.79 15.98 -13.87
CA SER A 121 15.57 16.98 -12.83
C SER A 121 14.15 17.56 -12.86
N ASP A 122 13.62 17.88 -14.03
CA ASP A 122 12.26 18.43 -14.18
C ASP A 122 11.18 17.42 -13.77
N ARG A 123 11.43 16.12 -14.01
CA ARG A 123 10.54 15.05 -13.53
C ARG A 123 10.62 14.83 -12.03
N LEU A 124 11.82 14.90 -11.46
CA LEU A 124 12.00 14.72 -10.02
C LEU A 124 11.34 15.87 -9.24
N THR A 125 11.50 17.10 -9.71
CA THR A 125 10.91 18.29 -9.08
C THR A 125 9.39 18.31 -9.16
N SER A 126 8.80 17.97 -10.32
CA SER A 126 7.33 17.86 -10.47
C SER A 126 6.73 16.74 -9.59
N ILE A 127 7.43 15.61 -9.44
CA ILE A 127 7.02 14.54 -8.51
C ILE A 127 7.12 15.02 -7.06
N CYS A 128 8.24 15.65 -6.66
CA CYS A 128 8.40 16.19 -5.30
C CYS A 128 7.31 17.21 -4.96
N MET A 129 6.96 18.10 -5.89
CA MET A 129 5.89 19.07 -5.70
C MET A 129 4.53 18.38 -5.54
N GLY A 130 4.21 17.39 -6.37
CA GLY A 130 2.99 16.59 -6.24
C GLY A 130 2.90 15.85 -4.90
N LEU A 131 4.00 15.25 -4.43
CA LEU A 131 4.07 14.59 -3.13
C LEU A 131 3.87 15.56 -1.96
N ALA A 132 4.46 16.75 -2.04
CA ALA A 132 4.31 17.79 -1.03
C ALA A 132 2.85 18.26 -0.94
N VAL A 133 2.20 18.48 -2.09
CA VAL A 133 0.78 18.86 -2.14
C VAL A 133 -0.11 17.75 -1.59
N CYS A 134 0.11 16.48 -1.98
CA CYS A 134 -0.64 15.34 -1.42
C CYS A 134 -0.51 15.26 0.10
N ALA A 135 0.72 15.32 0.62
CA ALA A 135 0.97 15.27 2.05
C ALA A 135 0.27 16.43 2.77
N PHE A 136 0.35 17.65 2.22
CA PHE A 136 -0.31 18.82 2.77
C PHE A 136 -1.84 18.63 2.83
N MET A 137 -2.46 18.19 1.73
CA MET A 137 -3.91 17.97 1.69
C MET A 137 -4.35 16.89 2.70
N SER A 138 -3.63 15.77 2.77
CA SER A 138 -3.94 14.65 3.66
C SER A 138 -3.76 14.97 5.14
N PHE A 139 -2.89 15.93 5.50
CA PHE A 139 -2.67 16.30 6.89
C PHE A 139 -3.52 17.47 7.38
N PHE A 140 -3.78 18.47 6.53
CA PHE A 140 -4.34 19.76 6.98
C PHE A 140 -5.83 19.95 6.68
N ILE A 141 -6.39 19.27 5.67
CA ILE A 141 -7.79 19.50 5.27
C ILE A 141 -8.74 18.50 5.93
N PHE A 142 -8.49 17.20 5.77
CA PHE A 142 -9.26 16.12 6.41
C PHE A 142 -8.38 14.91 6.68
N PRO A 143 -7.65 14.87 7.81
CA PRO A 143 -6.79 13.75 8.12
C PRO A 143 -7.62 12.52 8.50
N VAL A 144 -7.53 11.47 7.68
CA VAL A 144 -8.04 10.14 7.99
C VAL A 144 -6.86 9.25 8.37
N TRP A 145 -6.90 8.69 9.58
CA TRP A 145 -5.81 7.92 10.17
C TRP A 145 -6.07 6.41 10.07
N ALA A 146 -5.13 5.68 9.47
CA ALA A 146 -5.14 4.22 9.41
C ALA A 146 -5.05 3.61 10.81
N GLY A 147 -4.36 4.26 11.75
CA GLY A 147 -4.31 3.83 13.15
C GLY A 147 -5.67 3.82 13.85
N ASP A 148 -6.50 4.83 13.61
CA ASP A 148 -7.84 4.92 14.19
C ASP A 148 -8.82 3.92 13.54
N GLU A 149 -8.67 3.69 12.23
CA GLU A 149 -9.40 2.65 11.51
C GLU A 149 -9.00 1.24 12.00
N LEU A 150 -7.72 1.00 12.26
CA LEU A 150 -7.26 -0.25 12.88
C LEU A 150 -7.85 -0.45 14.27
N HIS A 151 -7.87 0.60 15.09
CA HIS A 151 -8.42 0.53 16.45
C HIS A 151 -9.93 0.25 16.44
N SER A 152 -10.69 1.00 15.63
CA SER A 152 -12.14 0.81 15.50
C SER A 152 -12.49 -0.55 14.90
N SER A 153 -11.74 -1.02 13.91
CA SER A 153 -11.85 -2.38 13.35
C SER A 153 -11.56 -3.45 14.40
N LEU A 154 -10.53 -3.27 15.24
CA LEU A 154 -10.27 -4.22 16.31
C LEU A 154 -11.40 -4.26 17.33
N ALA A 155 -11.90 -3.10 17.77
CA ALA A 155 -12.99 -2.99 18.73
C ALA A 155 -14.31 -3.59 18.21
N SER A 156 -14.61 -3.40 16.93
CA SER A 156 -15.80 -3.99 16.30
C SER A 156 -15.70 -5.52 16.25
N LYS A 157 -14.51 -6.09 15.96
CA LYS A 157 -14.30 -7.55 15.98
C LYS A 157 -14.50 -8.14 17.38
N PHE A 158 -14.03 -7.47 18.44
CA PHE A 158 -14.33 -7.89 19.82
C PHE A 158 -15.83 -7.97 20.06
N THR A 159 -16.56 -6.94 19.65
CA THR A 159 -18.02 -6.86 19.83
C THR A 159 -18.72 -7.96 19.02
N SER A 160 -18.37 -8.11 17.75
CA SER A 160 -18.92 -9.16 16.87
C SER A 160 -18.67 -10.56 17.42
N LEU A 161 -17.48 -10.79 17.98
CA LEU A 161 -17.11 -12.09 18.53
C LEU A 161 -17.81 -12.35 19.87
N ALA A 162 -17.95 -11.35 20.73
CA ALA A 162 -18.72 -11.44 21.97
C ALA A 162 -20.20 -11.75 21.67
N GLN A 163 -20.81 -11.05 20.71
CA GLN A 163 -22.17 -11.35 20.25
C GLN A 163 -22.28 -12.76 19.70
N SER A 164 -21.30 -13.22 18.92
CA SER A 164 -21.30 -14.57 18.36
C SER A 164 -21.19 -15.66 19.44
N ILE A 165 -20.45 -15.40 20.52
CA ILE A 165 -20.34 -16.28 21.69
C ILE A 165 -21.64 -16.28 22.50
N GLN A 166 -22.19 -15.10 22.78
CA GLN A 166 -23.47 -14.98 23.49
C GLN A 166 -24.58 -15.72 22.74
N ASP A 167 -24.68 -15.49 21.42
CA ASP A 167 -25.64 -16.18 20.57
C ASP A 167 -25.42 -17.71 20.57
N CYS A 168 -24.17 -18.17 20.57
CA CYS A 168 -23.86 -19.60 20.66
C CYS A 168 -24.33 -20.23 21.98
N LEU A 169 -24.18 -19.49 23.09
CA LEU A 169 -24.65 -19.92 24.40
C LEU A 169 -26.18 -19.88 24.50
N GLU A 170 -26.81 -18.84 23.97
CA GLU A 170 -28.27 -18.75 23.89
C GLU A 170 -28.86 -19.84 23.02
N ASP A 171 -28.27 -20.16 21.85
CA ASP A 171 -28.70 -21.29 21.01
C ASP A 171 -28.55 -22.63 21.76
N TYR A 172 -27.50 -22.78 22.58
CA TYR A 172 -27.31 -23.96 23.43
C TYR A 172 -28.36 -24.05 24.56
N VAL A 173 -28.73 -22.92 25.17
CA VAL A 173 -29.73 -22.88 26.25
C VAL A 173 -31.16 -23.01 25.71
N ASN A 174 -31.46 -22.33 24.60
CA ASN A 174 -32.78 -22.25 23.97
C ASN A 174 -33.05 -23.40 22.98
N GLN A 175 -32.43 -24.57 23.19
CA GLN A 175 -32.63 -25.82 22.43
C GLN A 175 -34.12 -26.27 22.29
N THR A 176 -35.08 -25.51 22.81
CA THR A 176 -36.53 -25.76 22.75
C THR A 176 -37.31 -25.01 21.67
N ASN A 177 -36.80 -23.96 20.99
CA ASN A 177 -37.62 -23.18 20.04
C ASN A 177 -36.87 -22.78 18.75
N GLY A 178 -36.98 -23.61 17.71
CA GLY A 178 -36.22 -23.50 16.45
C GLY A 178 -36.44 -22.20 15.65
N LYS A 179 -35.38 -21.37 15.56
CA LYS A 179 -35.29 -20.25 14.60
C LYS A 179 -33.97 -20.32 13.82
N LYS A 180 -34.06 -20.58 12.51
CA LYS A 180 -32.92 -20.79 11.58
C LYS A 180 -32.38 -19.52 10.87
N GLY A 181 -33.05 -18.36 10.99
CA GLY A 181 -32.72 -17.17 10.18
C GLY A 181 -31.50 -16.34 10.63
N ALA A 182 -31.05 -16.46 11.88
CA ALA A 182 -29.91 -15.68 12.40
C ALA A 182 -28.55 -16.35 12.14
N GLU A 183 -28.54 -17.59 11.65
CA GLU A 183 -27.36 -18.46 11.61
C GLU A 183 -26.30 -18.03 10.58
N GLU A 184 -26.72 -17.61 9.38
CA GLU A 184 -25.82 -17.18 8.29
C GLU A 184 -25.09 -15.88 8.59
N ARG A 185 -25.77 -14.90 9.18
CA ARG A 185 -25.18 -13.60 9.56
C ARG A 185 -24.12 -13.73 10.66
N ARG A 186 -24.19 -14.81 11.46
CA ARG A 186 -23.28 -15.08 12.59
C ARG A 186 -21.98 -15.76 12.13
N ILE A 187 -22.10 -16.77 11.25
CA ILE A 187 -20.94 -17.42 10.65
C ILE A 187 -20.18 -16.40 9.80
N SER A 188 -20.89 -15.52 9.09
CA SER A 188 -20.24 -14.45 8.32
C SER A 188 -19.45 -13.47 9.20
N ALA A 189 -19.92 -13.15 10.42
CA ALA A 189 -19.18 -12.32 11.36
C ALA A 189 -17.86 -12.98 11.79
N CYS A 190 -17.87 -14.24 12.26
CA CYS A 190 -16.64 -14.95 12.61
C CYS A 190 -15.70 -15.16 11.40
N LEU A 191 -16.24 -15.44 10.22
CA LEU A 191 -15.45 -15.55 8.98
C LEU A 191 -14.80 -14.22 8.60
N SER A 192 -15.49 -13.09 8.79
CA SER A 192 -14.94 -11.76 8.54
C SER A 192 -13.77 -11.42 9.48
N VAL A 193 -13.84 -11.87 10.74
CA VAL A 193 -12.72 -11.80 11.68
C VAL A 193 -11.56 -12.68 11.18
N LEU A 194 -11.86 -13.90 10.74
CA LEU A 194 -10.84 -14.86 10.30
C LEU A 194 -10.06 -14.36 9.07
N SER A 195 -10.74 -13.72 8.12
CA SER A 195 -10.15 -13.17 6.89
C SER A 195 -9.51 -11.79 7.08
N SER A 196 -9.60 -11.17 8.27
CA SER A 196 -9.15 -9.79 8.47
C SER A 196 -7.63 -9.60 8.49
N LYS A 197 -6.85 -10.68 8.55
CA LYS A 197 -5.39 -10.64 8.77
C LYS A 197 -4.67 -9.68 7.83
N THR A 198 -4.95 -9.74 6.54
CA THR A 198 -4.26 -8.91 5.53
C THR A 198 -4.60 -7.43 5.69
N ASN A 199 -5.84 -7.11 6.03
CA ASN A 199 -6.28 -5.73 6.26
C ASN A 199 -5.67 -5.16 7.54
N ASP A 200 -5.57 -5.97 8.60
CA ASP A 200 -4.97 -5.54 9.86
C ASP A 200 -3.46 -5.26 9.69
N GLU A 201 -2.77 -6.13 8.95
CA GLU A 201 -1.36 -5.96 8.61
C GLU A 201 -1.11 -4.73 7.72
N SER A 202 -1.99 -4.45 6.75
CA SER A 202 -1.85 -3.27 5.88
C SER A 202 -2.09 -1.98 6.66
N LEU A 203 -3.17 -1.89 7.44
CA LEU A 203 -3.47 -0.74 8.30
C LEU A 203 -2.35 -0.48 9.32
N ALA A 204 -1.82 -1.53 9.96
CA ALA A 204 -0.71 -1.39 10.90
C ALA A 204 0.60 -0.94 10.22
N ASN A 205 0.81 -1.27 8.94
CA ASN A 205 1.95 -0.77 8.18
C ASN A 205 1.77 0.69 7.78
N PHE A 206 0.57 1.11 7.37
CA PHE A 206 0.28 2.50 7.05
C PHE A 206 0.36 3.40 8.29
N ALA A 207 -0.13 2.91 9.43
CA ALA A 207 -0.08 3.63 10.70
C ALA A 207 1.35 3.90 11.23
N LYS A 208 2.37 3.23 10.70
CA LYS A 208 3.79 3.53 11.02
C LYS A 208 4.33 4.77 10.29
N TRP A 209 3.68 5.18 9.21
CA TRP A 209 4.06 6.35 8.42
C TRP A 209 3.31 7.61 8.84
N GLU A 210 2.43 7.51 9.83
CA GLU A 210 1.62 8.62 10.30
C GLU A 210 2.47 9.51 11.24
N PRO A 211 2.42 10.85 11.10
CA PRO A 211 3.04 11.79 12.04
C PRO A 211 2.39 11.68 13.41
N TRP A 212 2.86 12.47 14.39
CA TRP A 212 2.25 12.46 15.72
C TRP A 212 0.75 12.82 15.67
N HIS A 213 -0.10 11.85 16.03
CA HIS A 213 -1.53 12.04 16.23
C HIS A 213 -2.01 11.23 17.44
N GLY A 214 -3.26 11.45 17.87
CA GLY A 214 -3.96 10.65 18.89
C GLY A 214 -3.33 10.62 20.30
N ARG A 215 -3.78 9.63 21.11
CA ARG A 215 -3.43 9.54 22.54
C ARG A 215 -2.10 8.83 22.83
N PHE A 216 -1.51 8.14 21.86
CA PHE A 216 -0.33 7.29 22.09
C PHE A 216 1.00 7.96 21.69
N GLY A 217 0.97 9.21 21.23
CA GLY A 217 2.19 9.98 21.01
C GLY A 217 3.09 9.36 19.93
N PHE A 218 4.39 9.26 20.23
CA PHE A 218 5.40 8.66 19.34
C PHE A 218 5.48 7.12 19.42
N TYR A 219 4.92 6.50 20.46
CA TYR A 219 5.10 5.08 20.73
C TYR A 219 3.79 4.33 20.58
N TYR A 220 3.38 4.16 19.32
CA TYR A 220 2.24 3.33 19.01
C TYR A 220 2.58 1.83 19.03
N PRO A 221 1.89 1.01 19.83
CA PRO A 221 2.17 -0.42 19.93
C PRO A 221 1.45 -1.21 18.82
N TRP A 222 1.62 -0.84 17.55
CA TRP A 222 0.93 -1.49 16.42
C TRP A 222 1.16 -3.01 16.35
N ASN A 223 2.34 -3.48 16.77
CA ASN A 223 2.63 -4.91 16.88
C ASN A 223 1.72 -5.62 17.92
N LYS A 224 1.30 -4.94 18.99
CA LYS A 224 0.34 -5.49 19.97
C LYS A 224 -1.06 -5.60 19.39
N TYR A 225 -1.49 -4.63 18.57
CA TYR A 225 -2.77 -4.74 17.85
C TYR A 225 -2.80 -5.98 16.94
N LEU A 226 -1.71 -6.25 16.23
CA LEU A 226 -1.58 -7.46 15.40
C LEU A 226 -1.60 -8.76 16.23
N GLN A 227 -0.95 -8.76 17.40
CA GLN A 227 -1.00 -9.90 18.33
C GLN A 227 -2.42 -10.15 18.85
N ILE A 228 -3.12 -9.10 19.28
CA ILE A 228 -4.51 -9.19 19.75
C ILE A 228 -5.43 -9.66 18.63
N GLY A 229 -5.28 -9.12 17.42
CA GLY A 229 -6.00 -9.60 16.24
C GLY A 229 -5.71 -11.07 15.92
N GLY A 230 -4.49 -11.55 16.23
CA GLY A 230 -4.13 -12.98 16.19
C GLY A 230 -4.98 -13.84 17.10
N ILE A 231 -5.03 -13.49 18.37
CA ILE A 231 -5.81 -14.21 19.38
C ILE A 231 -7.31 -14.18 19.04
N LEU A 232 -7.82 -13.04 18.56
CA LEU A 232 -9.21 -12.91 18.14
C LEU A 232 -9.57 -13.85 16.98
N ARG A 233 -8.67 -14.03 16.02
CA ARG A 233 -8.85 -14.98 14.91
C ARG A 233 -8.88 -16.42 15.38
N GLU A 234 -8.01 -16.78 16.32
CA GLU A 234 -8.02 -18.11 16.94
C GLU A 234 -9.33 -18.35 17.70
N LEU A 235 -9.78 -17.37 18.48
CA LEU A 235 -11.06 -17.43 19.18
C LEU A 235 -12.24 -17.57 18.19
N ALA A 236 -12.23 -16.82 17.07
CA ALA A 236 -13.24 -16.98 16.02
C ALA A 236 -13.27 -18.39 15.43
N ALA A 237 -12.10 -19.00 15.19
CA ALA A 237 -12.00 -20.39 14.74
C ALA A 237 -12.54 -21.37 15.79
N CYS A 238 -12.26 -21.14 17.07
CA CYS A 238 -12.82 -21.94 18.17
C CYS A 238 -14.35 -21.83 18.24
N VAL A 239 -14.91 -20.62 18.10
CA VAL A 239 -16.36 -20.39 18.12
C VAL A 239 -17.06 -21.10 16.95
N ILE A 240 -16.51 -20.99 15.74
CA ILE A 240 -17.02 -21.72 14.56
C ILE A 240 -16.99 -23.24 14.82
N SER A 241 -15.88 -23.75 15.36
CA SER A 241 -15.71 -25.18 15.64
C SER A 241 -16.68 -25.69 16.71
N ALA A 242 -16.86 -24.92 17.79
CA ALA A 242 -17.80 -25.24 18.87
C ALA A 242 -19.24 -25.33 18.33
N LYS A 243 -19.63 -24.36 17.50
CA LYS A 243 -20.94 -24.35 16.85
C LYS A 243 -21.13 -25.54 15.91
N GLY A 244 -20.11 -25.90 15.12
CA GLY A 244 -20.15 -27.07 14.24
C GLY A 244 -20.43 -28.38 15.00
N ARG A 245 -19.81 -28.55 16.17
CA ARG A 245 -20.07 -29.71 17.05
C ARG A 245 -21.47 -29.72 17.65
N LEU A 246 -21.98 -28.55 18.06
CA LEU A 246 -23.34 -28.43 18.58
C LEU A 246 -24.37 -28.85 17.53
N LYS A 247 -24.17 -28.47 16.26
CA LYS A 247 -25.04 -28.86 15.16
C LYS A 247 -24.99 -30.36 14.87
N GLN A 248 -23.80 -30.98 14.84
CA GLN A 248 -23.67 -32.42 14.64
C GLN A 248 -24.41 -33.23 15.73
N LYS A 249 -24.41 -32.76 16.98
CA LYS A 249 -25.15 -33.39 18.08
C LYS A 249 -26.68 -33.23 17.96
N GLN A 250 -27.17 -32.30 17.14
CA GLN A 250 -28.60 -32.13 16.86
C GLN A 250 -29.11 -33.03 15.73
N GLU A 251 -28.21 -33.47 14.83
CA GLU A 251 -28.55 -34.29 13.65
C GLU A 251 -28.33 -35.80 13.85
N ALA A 252 -27.73 -36.21 14.98
CA ALA A 252 -27.49 -37.60 15.38
C ALA A 252 -28.50 -38.06 16.44
#